data_AF-A0A7Y6ABL5-F1
#
_entry.id   AF-A0A7Y6ABL5-F1
#
_cell.length_a   1.000
_cell.length_b   1.000
_cell.length_c   1.000
_cell.angle_alpha   90.00
_cell.angle_beta   90.00
_cell.angle_gamma   90.00
#
_symmetry.space_group_name_H-M   'P 1'
#
loop_
_entity.id
_entity.type
_entity.pdbx_description
1 polymer ?
#
loop_
_entity_poly.entity_id
_entity_poly.type
_entity_poly.pdbx_seq_one_letter_code
_entity_poly.pdbx_strand_id
1 'polypeptide(L)'
;ASGEVADVWLAFAAAGCAWIVGVAGNHDLVTAEDVARLGDAAALLDGDTVEYGGVRFGGVGGVIGDPRRTDRRAEEEFLALLAAVGKADPQVLVLHEGPPGARREQYGNPAISATLLDGTAALTVCGHVHWDRPLARLGAGHVVNVDGRVVVLTR
;
A
#
# COMPACT_ATOMS: atom_id res chain seq x y z
N ALA A 1 -4.00 18.82 2.19
CA ALA A 1 -3.12 19.24 3.28
C ALA A 1 -2.30 18.02 3.69
N SER A 2 -1.05 18.18 4.11
CA SER A 2 -0.21 17.08 4.62
C SER A 2 -0.16 17.12 6.15
N GLY A 3 0.17 16.01 6.82
CA GLY A 3 0.23 15.93 8.28
C GLY A 3 1.01 14.73 8.81
N GLU A 4 1.53 14.85 10.02
CA GLU A 4 2.24 13.78 10.74
C GLU A 4 1.30 12.61 11.06
N VAL A 5 1.76 11.38 10.79
CA VAL A 5 0.94 10.17 11.02
C VAL A 5 1.62 9.11 11.87
N ALA A 6 2.80 9.39 12.45
CA ALA A 6 3.53 8.46 13.30
C ALA A 6 2.66 7.89 14.45
N ASP A 7 1.75 8.71 15.01
CA ASP A 7 0.84 8.29 16.08
C ASP A 7 -0.07 7.11 15.69
N VAL A 8 -0.42 6.95 14.40
CA VAL A 8 -1.21 5.81 13.93
C VAL A 8 -0.42 4.51 14.10
N TRP A 9 0.87 4.53 13.76
CA TRP A 9 1.77 3.39 13.92
C TRP A 9 1.97 3.06 15.40
N LEU A 10 2.20 4.08 16.23
CA LEU A 10 2.30 3.92 17.69
C LEU A 10 1.01 3.33 18.29
N ALA A 11 -0.15 3.73 17.79
CA ALA A 11 -1.44 3.20 18.27
C ALA A 11 -1.60 1.71 17.97
N PHE A 12 -1.24 1.24 16.77
CA PHE A 12 -1.26 -0.19 16.46
C PHE A 12 -0.26 -0.98 17.31
N ALA A 13 0.93 -0.42 17.57
CA ALA A 13 1.90 -1.06 18.46
C ALA A 13 1.36 -1.16 19.90
N ALA A 14 0.79 -0.07 20.41
CA ALA A 14 0.17 -0.03 21.75
C ALA A 14 -1.03 -0.96 21.88
N ALA A 15 -1.75 -1.22 20.79
CA ALA A 15 -2.84 -2.21 20.73
C ALA A 15 -2.34 -3.67 20.77
N GLY A 16 -1.03 -3.90 20.74
CA GLY A 16 -0.44 -5.23 20.81
C GLY A 16 -0.42 -5.97 19.48
N CYS A 17 -0.46 -5.24 18.35
CA CYS A 17 -0.25 -5.85 17.03
C CYS A 17 1.14 -6.49 16.98
N ALA A 18 1.20 -7.77 16.63
CA ALA A 18 2.45 -8.53 16.57
C ALA A 18 3.44 -7.98 15.53
N TRP A 19 2.91 -7.36 14.47
CA TRP A 19 3.66 -6.65 13.45
C TRP A 19 2.77 -5.60 12.78
N ILE A 20 3.39 -4.58 12.18
CA ILE A 20 2.74 -3.45 11.53
C ILE A 20 3.44 -3.20 10.20
N VAL A 21 2.71 -3.33 9.10
CA VAL A 21 3.26 -3.08 7.75
C VAL A 21 2.39 -2.04 7.08
N GLY A 22 3.01 -1.05 6.45
CA GLY A 22 2.28 0.00 5.77
C GLY A 22 3.14 0.77 4.77
N VAL A 23 2.51 1.68 4.06
CA VAL A 23 3.15 2.63 3.14
C VAL A 23 2.66 4.03 3.49
N ALA A 24 3.45 5.06 3.16
CA ALA A 24 3.01 6.44 3.32
C ALA A 24 2.01 6.82 2.21
N GLY A 25 0.97 7.57 2.56
CA GLY A 25 0.11 8.24 1.60
C GLY A 25 0.70 9.56 1.10
N ASN A 26 0.12 10.15 0.05
CA ASN A 26 0.63 11.39 -0.57
C ASN A 26 0.52 12.67 0.28
N HIS A 27 0.03 12.55 1.50
CA HIS A 27 -0.17 13.62 2.47
C HIS A 27 0.40 13.24 3.83
N ASP A 28 0.95 12.04 3.97
CA ASP A 28 1.48 11.57 5.23
C ASP A 28 2.90 12.12 5.39
N LEU A 29 3.19 12.62 6.58
CA LEU A 29 4.55 12.93 7.02
C LEU A 29 4.92 11.81 8.00
N VAL A 30 5.74 10.89 7.53
CA VAL A 30 6.27 9.77 8.30
C VAL A 30 7.54 9.27 7.63
N THR A 31 8.57 9.01 8.44
CA THR A 31 9.86 8.53 7.97
C THR A 31 10.11 7.10 8.42
N ALA A 32 11.09 6.45 7.79
CA ALA A 32 11.59 5.16 8.27
C ALA A 32 12.15 5.26 9.70
N GLU A 33 12.71 6.41 10.10
CA GLU A 33 13.20 6.64 11.45
C GLU A 33 12.06 6.67 12.48
N ASP A 34 10.92 7.30 12.14
CA ASP A 34 9.75 7.35 13.02
C ASP A 34 9.23 5.94 13.31
N VAL A 35 9.19 5.08 12.29
CA VAL A 35 8.73 3.70 12.40
C VAL A 35 9.78 2.78 13.04
N ALA A 36 11.08 3.03 12.81
CA ALA A 36 12.17 2.23 13.40
C ALA A 36 12.17 2.25 14.94
N ARG A 37 11.58 3.27 15.58
CA ARG A 37 11.40 3.33 17.04
C ARG A 37 10.49 2.23 17.59
N LEU A 38 9.68 1.61 16.73
CA LEU A 38 8.84 0.44 17.06
C LEU A 38 9.61 -0.90 16.97
N GLY A 39 10.88 -0.86 16.55
CA GLY A 39 11.74 -2.02 16.38
C GLY A 39 11.37 -2.86 15.14
N ASP A 40 11.90 -4.07 15.08
CA ASP A 40 11.78 -4.98 13.92
C ASP A 40 10.36 -5.50 13.67
N ALA A 41 9.38 -5.11 14.48
CA ALA A 41 7.97 -5.47 14.31
C ALA A 41 7.21 -4.47 13.40
N ALA A 42 7.81 -3.35 13.01
CA ALA A 42 7.16 -2.37 12.15
C ALA A 42 7.98 -2.10 10.87
N ALA A 43 7.29 -2.01 9.74
CA ALA A 43 7.90 -1.75 8.44
C ALA A 43 7.10 -0.72 7.64
N LEU A 44 7.73 0.43 7.37
CA LEU A 44 7.29 1.39 6.36
C LEU A 44 7.92 1.02 5.03
N LEU A 45 7.12 0.51 4.09
CA LEU A 45 7.57 0.04 2.79
C LEU A 45 7.48 1.14 1.74
N ASP A 46 8.51 1.26 0.91
CA ASP A 46 8.50 2.11 -0.28
C ASP A 46 9.49 1.59 -1.33
N GLY A 47 9.06 0.58 -2.10
CA GLY A 47 9.92 -0.15 -3.04
C GLY A 47 10.55 -1.41 -2.46
N ASP A 48 10.18 -1.79 -1.23
CA ASP A 48 10.76 -2.91 -0.49
C ASP A 48 9.73 -4.01 -0.17
N THR A 49 10.24 -5.12 0.37
CA THR A 49 9.45 -6.24 0.89
C THR A 49 9.89 -6.63 2.31
N VAL A 50 8.98 -7.22 3.08
CA VAL A 50 9.24 -7.76 4.41
C VAL A 50 8.45 -9.05 4.61
N GLU A 51 8.94 -9.96 5.46
CA GLU A 51 8.24 -11.19 5.78
C GLU A 51 7.84 -11.22 7.26
N TYR A 52 6.54 -11.37 7.53
CA TYR A 52 6.00 -11.52 8.88
C TYR A 52 4.96 -12.64 8.92
N GLY A 53 5.06 -13.52 9.91
CA GLY A 53 4.09 -14.61 10.10
C GLY A 53 3.98 -15.57 8.91
N GLY A 54 5.04 -15.71 8.10
CA GLY A 54 5.04 -16.51 6.88
C GLY A 54 4.34 -15.85 5.68
N VAL A 55 4.02 -14.55 5.78
CA VAL A 55 3.47 -13.73 4.69
C VAL A 55 4.51 -12.68 4.28
N ARG A 56 4.84 -12.67 3.00
CA ARG A 56 5.63 -11.66 2.33
C ARG A 56 4.72 -10.50 1.93
N PHE A 57 5.02 -9.35 2.50
CA PHE A 57 4.44 -8.07 2.15
C PHE A 57 5.39 -7.33 1.22
N GLY A 58 4.83 -6.64 0.23
CA GLY A 58 5.54 -5.63 -0.55
C GLY A 58 4.77 -4.33 -0.54
N GLY A 59 5.43 -3.20 -0.79
CA GLY A 59 4.70 -1.95 -0.86
C GLY A 59 5.43 -0.82 -1.55
N VAL A 60 4.64 0.10 -2.11
CA VAL A 60 5.09 1.36 -2.70
C VAL A 60 4.19 2.47 -2.16
N GLY A 61 4.79 3.50 -1.57
CA GLY A 61 4.07 4.64 -1.01
C GLY A 61 3.80 5.73 -2.03
N GLY A 62 3.05 6.74 -1.61
CA GLY A 62 2.75 7.93 -2.40
C GLY A 62 1.76 7.68 -3.54
N VAL A 63 1.76 8.60 -4.50
CA VAL A 63 0.96 8.52 -5.75
C VAL A 63 1.81 8.95 -6.96
N ILE A 64 1.36 8.62 -8.15
CA ILE A 64 1.83 9.17 -9.41
C ILE A 64 1.36 10.62 -9.52
N GLY A 65 2.27 11.54 -9.86
CA GLY A 65 1.95 12.95 -10.01
C GLY A 65 3.18 13.86 -10.09
N ASP A 66 2.97 15.14 -9.84
CA ASP A 66 4.04 16.16 -9.86
C ASP A 66 5.09 15.89 -8.75
N PRO A 67 6.35 15.56 -9.08
CA PRO A 67 7.39 15.24 -8.08
C PRO A 67 7.78 16.42 -7.17
N ARG A 68 7.35 17.65 -7.51
CA ARG A 68 7.58 18.83 -6.66
C ARG A 68 6.65 18.89 -5.46
N ARG A 69 5.67 18.00 -5.39
CA ARG A 69 4.70 17.88 -4.30
C ARG A 69 5.03 16.66 -3.45
N THR A 70 4.74 16.76 -2.14
CA THR A 70 4.98 15.68 -1.17
C THR A 70 4.45 14.33 -1.66
N ASP A 71 5.29 13.30 -1.52
CA ASP A 71 5.01 11.89 -1.80
C ASP A 71 4.26 11.66 -3.11
N ARG A 72 4.78 12.32 -4.15
CA ARG A 72 4.40 12.14 -5.54
C ARG A 72 5.64 11.80 -6.36
N ARG A 73 5.51 10.83 -7.25
CA ARG A 73 6.58 10.42 -8.16
C ARG A 73 6.15 10.57 -9.61
N ALA A 74 7.14 10.71 -10.49
CA ALA A 74 6.89 10.54 -11.91
C ALA A 74 6.34 9.14 -12.15
N GLU A 75 5.48 8.99 -13.16
CA GLU A 75 4.82 7.72 -13.47
C GLU A 75 5.86 6.60 -13.68
N GLU A 76 6.90 6.88 -14.47
CA GLU A 76 7.93 5.90 -14.79
C GLU A 76 8.69 5.41 -13.55
N GLU A 77 8.95 6.32 -12.60
CA GLU A 77 9.63 5.98 -11.35
C GLU A 77 8.75 5.10 -10.44
N PHE A 78 7.48 5.49 -10.26
CA PHE A 78 6.54 4.72 -9.47
C PHE A 78 6.33 3.30 -10.03
N LEU A 79 6.11 3.20 -11.34
CA LEU A 79 5.88 1.91 -12.01
C LEU A 79 7.15 1.04 -12.00
N ALA A 80 8.35 1.62 -12.05
CA ALA A 80 9.59 0.88 -11.90
C ALA A 80 9.75 0.26 -10.50
N LEU A 81 9.44 1.01 -9.44
CA LEU A 81 9.42 0.50 -8.07
C LEU A 81 8.38 -0.60 -7.91
N LEU A 82 7.17 -0.37 -8.41
CA LEU A 82 6.08 -1.35 -8.37
C LEU A 82 6.45 -2.64 -9.08
N ALA A 83 7.08 -2.55 -10.26
CA ALA A 83 7.54 -3.72 -11.01
C ALA A 83 8.66 -4.47 -10.27
N ALA A 84 9.57 -3.75 -9.60
CA ALA A 84 10.63 -4.37 -8.80
C ALA A 84 10.06 -5.13 -7.59
N VAL A 85 9.12 -4.52 -6.86
CA VAL A 85 8.39 -5.17 -5.77
C VAL A 85 7.59 -6.37 -6.27
N GLY A 86 6.92 -6.25 -7.41
CA GLY A 86 6.17 -7.36 -8.02
C GLY A 86 7.05 -8.58 -8.36
N LYS A 87 8.30 -8.37 -8.80
CA LYS A 87 9.26 -9.45 -9.06
C LYS A 87 9.68 -10.22 -7.80
N ALA A 88 9.51 -9.62 -6.62
CA ALA A 88 9.74 -10.29 -5.34
C ALA A 88 8.55 -11.19 -4.92
N ASP A 89 7.50 -11.27 -5.73
CA ASP A 89 6.33 -12.14 -5.54
C ASP A 89 5.70 -12.01 -4.13
N PRO A 90 5.27 -10.79 -3.74
CA PRO A 90 4.61 -10.59 -2.46
C PRO A 90 3.22 -11.25 -2.47
N GLN A 91 2.85 -11.88 -1.36
CA GLN A 91 1.49 -12.42 -1.20
C GLN A 91 0.49 -11.29 -0.90
N VAL A 92 0.95 -10.25 -0.20
CA VAL A 92 0.18 -9.03 0.06
C VAL A 92 0.95 -7.82 -0.45
N LEU A 93 0.36 -7.07 -1.37
CA LEU A 93 0.89 -5.81 -1.85
C LEU A 93 0.13 -4.65 -1.19
N VAL A 94 0.83 -3.71 -0.56
CA VAL A 94 0.25 -2.53 0.08
C VAL A 94 0.60 -1.30 -0.75
N LEU A 95 -0.41 -0.55 -1.18
CA LEU A 95 -0.26 0.67 -1.96
C LEU A 95 -1.09 1.78 -1.31
N HIS A 96 -0.73 3.03 -1.57
CA HIS A 96 -1.65 4.14 -1.32
C HIS A 96 -2.51 4.40 -2.57
N GLU A 97 -1.89 4.70 -3.71
CA GLU A 97 -2.57 4.69 -5.01
C GLU A 97 -2.79 3.26 -5.52
N GLY A 98 -4.05 2.89 -5.74
CA GLY A 98 -4.40 1.56 -6.23
C GLY A 98 -4.75 1.49 -7.72
N PRO A 99 -4.84 0.27 -8.29
CA PRO A 99 -5.45 0.04 -9.59
C PRO A 99 -6.96 0.32 -9.54
N PRO A 100 -7.62 0.54 -10.70
CA PRO A 100 -9.08 0.57 -10.76
C PRO A 100 -9.67 -0.82 -10.45
N GLY A 101 -10.91 -0.84 -10.00
CA GLY A 101 -11.68 -2.06 -9.84
C GLY A 101 -12.43 -2.46 -11.11
N ALA A 102 -13.27 -3.49 -11.01
CA ALA A 102 -14.05 -4.01 -12.14
C ALA A 102 -15.31 -3.19 -12.46
N ARG A 103 -15.69 -2.26 -11.57
CA ARG A 103 -16.90 -1.43 -11.69
C ARG A 103 -16.53 0.00 -12.06
N ARG A 104 -17.47 0.71 -12.70
CA ARG A 104 -17.28 2.08 -13.21
C ARG A 104 -16.92 3.09 -12.11
N GLU A 105 -17.43 2.86 -10.91
CA GLU A 105 -17.24 3.67 -9.71
C GLU A 105 -15.98 3.31 -8.91
N GLN A 106 -15.31 2.20 -9.25
CA GLN A 106 -14.08 1.78 -8.60
C GLN A 106 -12.87 2.42 -9.29
N TYR A 107 -12.72 3.72 -9.09
CA TYR A 107 -11.66 4.53 -9.70
C TYR A 107 -10.28 4.16 -9.15
N GLY A 108 -9.26 4.28 -10.00
CA GLY A 108 -7.86 4.08 -9.64
C GLY A 108 -6.99 4.36 -10.86
N ASN A 109 -5.71 4.01 -10.79
CA ASN A 109 -4.76 4.26 -11.86
C ASN A 109 -4.60 3.04 -12.77
N PRO A 110 -5.01 3.09 -14.05
CA PRO A 110 -4.91 1.96 -14.96
C PRO A 110 -3.47 1.50 -15.22
N ALA A 111 -2.48 2.41 -15.13
CA ALA A 111 -1.08 2.06 -15.29
C ALA A 111 -0.61 1.09 -14.19
N ILE A 112 -1.08 1.28 -12.95
CA ILE A 112 -0.81 0.36 -11.84
C ILE A 112 -1.37 -1.04 -12.14
N SER A 113 -2.61 -1.15 -12.63
CA SER A 113 -3.15 -2.47 -13.02
C SER A 113 -2.34 -3.11 -14.15
N ALA A 114 -1.91 -2.33 -15.15
CA ALA A 114 -1.11 -2.84 -16.26
C ALA A 114 0.24 -3.40 -15.79
N THR A 115 0.90 -2.75 -14.83
CA THR A 115 2.15 -3.23 -14.23
C THR A 115 1.97 -4.49 -13.38
N LEU A 116 0.81 -4.69 -12.76
CA LEU A 116 0.57 -5.84 -11.88
C LEU A 116 0.12 -7.10 -12.61
N LEU A 117 -0.44 -7.01 -13.82
CA LEU A 117 -1.09 -8.15 -14.50
C LEU A 117 -0.16 -9.34 -14.79
N ASP A 118 1.17 -9.16 -14.81
CA ASP A 118 2.16 -10.22 -15.02
C ASP A 118 2.65 -10.88 -13.70
N GLY A 119 2.19 -10.42 -12.53
CA GLY A 119 2.66 -10.88 -11.21
C GLY A 119 1.79 -10.40 -10.06
N THR A 120 0.46 -10.53 -10.17
CA THR A 120 -0.46 -10.05 -9.14
C THR A 120 -0.29 -10.81 -7.83
N ALA A 121 0.00 -10.07 -6.75
CA ALA A 121 -0.17 -10.56 -5.39
C ALA A 121 -1.56 -11.17 -5.18
N ALA A 122 -1.68 -12.13 -4.27
CA ALA A 122 -2.97 -12.71 -3.93
C ALA A 122 -3.96 -11.64 -3.41
N LEU A 123 -3.43 -10.65 -2.69
CA LEU A 123 -4.17 -9.49 -2.21
C LEU A 123 -3.38 -8.19 -2.43
N THR A 124 -4.00 -7.21 -3.05
CA THR A 124 -3.55 -5.82 -3.09
C THR A 124 -4.43 -4.98 -2.18
N VAL A 125 -3.84 -4.30 -1.19
CA VAL A 125 -4.52 -3.35 -0.30
C VAL A 125 -4.20 -1.95 -0.79
N CYS A 126 -5.22 -1.11 -1.00
CA CYS A 126 -5.04 0.26 -1.45
C CYS A 126 -5.97 1.26 -0.77
N GLY A 127 -5.78 2.55 -1.03
CA GLY A 127 -6.65 3.63 -0.56
C GLY A 127 -6.77 4.74 -1.60
N HIS A 128 -6.54 5.97 -1.15
CA HIS A 128 -6.52 7.22 -1.94
C HIS A 128 -7.87 7.66 -2.54
N VAL A 129 -8.57 6.80 -3.27
CA VAL A 129 -9.84 7.12 -3.92
C VAL A 129 -10.95 6.25 -3.35
N HIS A 130 -11.97 6.89 -2.77
CA HIS A 130 -13.05 6.18 -2.08
C HIS A 130 -13.85 5.25 -3.00
N TRP A 131 -14.07 4.01 -2.55
CA TRP A 131 -15.00 3.05 -3.18
C TRP A 131 -16.13 2.66 -2.23
N ASP A 132 -17.39 2.73 -2.70
CA ASP A 132 -18.52 2.18 -1.94
C ASP A 132 -18.38 0.66 -1.75
N ARG A 133 -17.97 -0.03 -2.81
CA ARG A 133 -17.69 -1.47 -2.80
C ARG A 133 -16.18 -1.69 -2.74
N PRO A 134 -15.61 -2.12 -1.60
CA PRO A 134 -14.16 -2.11 -1.40
C PRO A 134 -13.42 -3.22 -2.17
N LEU A 135 -14.10 -4.31 -2.53
CA LEU A 135 -13.46 -5.49 -3.13
C LEU A 135 -13.68 -5.55 -4.65
N ALA A 136 -12.61 -5.82 -5.39
CA ALA A 136 -12.66 -6.16 -6.80
C ALA A 136 -11.63 -7.25 -7.15
N ARG A 137 -11.82 -7.90 -8.30
CA ARG A 137 -10.86 -8.85 -8.84
C ARG A 137 -9.73 -8.11 -9.54
N LEU A 138 -8.50 -8.59 -9.39
CA LEU A 138 -7.31 -8.09 -10.08
C LEU A 138 -6.47 -9.29 -10.55
N GLY A 139 -6.55 -9.62 -11.85
CA GLY A 139 -5.92 -10.83 -12.37
C GLY A 139 -6.39 -12.10 -11.65
N ALA A 140 -5.45 -12.87 -11.12
CA ALA A 140 -5.74 -14.06 -10.30
C ALA A 140 -6.07 -13.71 -8.83
N GLY A 141 -5.69 -12.52 -8.38
CA GLY A 141 -5.89 -12.03 -7.01
C GLY A 141 -7.07 -11.07 -6.86
N HIS A 142 -7.01 -10.29 -5.80
CA HIS A 142 -8.02 -9.28 -5.46
C HIS A 142 -7.37 -7.96 -5.07
N VAL A 143 -8.08 -6.87 -5.32
CA VAL A 143 -7.80 -5.57 -4.72
C VAL A 143 -8.87 -5.25 -3.68
N VAL A 144 -8.44 -4.83 -2.49
CA VAL A 144 -9.30 -4.31 -1.43
C VAL A 144 -8.92 -2.85 -1.15
N ASN A 145 -9.84 -1.95 -1.45
CA ASN A 145 -9.70 -0.54 -1.13
C ASN A 145 -10.21 -0.29 0.30
N VAL A 146 -9.31 0.16 1.17
CA VAL A 146 -9.57 0.40 2.59
C VAL A 146 -9.75 1.88 2.94
N ASP A 147 -9.95 2.75 1.94
CA ASP A 147 -10.23 4.17 2.19
C ASP A 147 -11.43 4.34 3.13
N GLY A 148 -11.19 5.06 4.24
CA GLY A 148 -12.17 5.34 5.28
C GLY A 148 -12.68 4.12 6.06
N ARG A 149 -11.98 2.98 6.05
CA ARG A 149 -12.45 1.76 6.72
C ARG A 149 -11.33 0.91 7.32
N VAL A 150 -11.72 0.06 8.27
CA VAL A 150 -10.88 -1.02 8.80
C VAL A 150 -11.47 -2.35 8.32
N VAL A 151 -10.63 -3.21 7.74
CA VAL A 151 -10.99 -4.58 7.37
C VAL A 151 -10.35 -5.53 8.37
N VAL A 152 -11.18 -6.27 9.10
CA VAL A 152 -10.73 -7.30 10.04
C VAL A 152 -10.97 -8.67 9.41
N LEU A 153 -9.88 -9.42 9.20
CA LEU A 153 -9.97 -10.79 8.71
C LEU A 153 -10.10 -11.75 9.89
N THR A 154 -11.19 -12.50 9.93
CA THR A 154 -11.44 -13.53 10.95
C THR A 154 -11.34 -14.92 10.32
N ARG A 155 -11.12 -15.94 11.15
CA ARG A 155 -11.18 -17.35 10.73
C ARG A 155 -12.60 -17.86 10.68
#